data_AF-A0A6S7G0L1-F1
#
_entry.id   AF-A0A6S7G0L1-F1
#
_cell.length_a   1.000
_cell.length_b   1.000
_cell.length_c   1.000
_cell.angle_alpha   90.00
_cell.angle_beta   90.00
_cell.angle_gamma   90.00
#
_symmetry.space_group_name_H-M   'P 1'
#
loop_
_entity.id
_entity.type
_entity.pdbx_description
1 polymer ?
#
loop_
_entity_poly.entity_id
_entity_poly.type
_entity_poly.pdbx_seq_one_letter_code
_entity_poly.pdbx_strand_id
1 'polypeptide(L)'
;GARVFARWTNGLYYRSFVSESTSSSVAVTYDDGVKAALSKNDKAAIILDKIPEEDQVKIDQKVIGYWPSDGEYYLGYISQLCDDGSKYFTKFDDGGERCEAIYEIRTVP
;
A
#
# COMPACT_ATOMS: atom_id res chain seq x y z
N GLY A 1 2.90 -15.76 -8.42
CA GLY A 1 4.08 -14.86 -8.48
C GLY A 1 4.22 -14.13 -7.17
N ALA A 2 4.82 -12.93 -7.18
CA ALA A 2 5.04 -12.13 -5.97
C ALA A 2 3.72 -11.67 -5.32
N ARG A 3 3.74 -11.50 -3.99
CA ARG A 3 2.63 -10.94 -3.21
C ARG A 3 2.66 -9.42 -3.27
N VAL A 4 1.53 -8.81 -3.59
CA VAL A 4 1.41 -7.35 -3.77
C VAL A 4 0.10 -6.82 -3.22
N PHE A 5 0.07 -5.52 -3.01
CA PHE A 5 -1.15 -4.73 -2.92
C PHE A 5 -1.39 -4.03 -4.25
N ALA A 6 -2.52 -4.34 -4.88
CA ALA A 6 -2.91 -3.78 -6.15
C ALA A 6 -4.05 -2.78 -5.95
N ARG A 7 -3.92 -1.60 -6.59
CA ARG A 7 -4.95 -0.56 -6.53
C ARG A 7 -6.17 -0.99 -7.34
N TRP A 8 -7.36 -0.86 -6.77
CA TRP A 8 -8.63 -1.06 -7.47
C TRP A 8 -9.18 0.27 -8.01
N THR A 9 -10.26 0.22 -8.78
CA THR A 9 -10.87 1.39 -9.42
C THR A 9 -11.45 2.40 -8.43
N ASN A 10 -11.72 1.99 -7.19
CA ASN A 10 -12.12 2.88 -6.08
C ASN A 10 -10.93 3.59 -5.41
N GLY A 11 -9.71 3.34 -5.85
CA GLY A 11 -8.50 3.94 -5.30
C GLY A 11 -7.89 3.23 -4.09
N LEU A 12 -8.58 2.22 -3.52
CA LEU A 12 -8.12 1.40 -2.39
C LEU A 12 -7.20 0.26 -2.86
N TYR A 13 -6.48 -0.31 -1.91
CA TYR A 13 -5.46 -1.33 -2.16
C TYR A 13 -5.84 -2.67 -1.57
N TYR A 14 -5.76 -3.71 -2.40
CA TYR A 14 -6.18 -5.05 -2.06
C TYR A 14 -5.07 -6.06 -2.29
N ARG A 15 -5.00 -7.04 -1.39
CA ARG A 15 -4.04 -8.12 -1.48
C ARG A 15 -4.26 -8.95 -2.75
N SER A 16 -3.15 -9.18 -3.45
CA SER A 16 -3.14 -9.84 -4.75
C SER A 16 -1.85 -10.60 -4.99
N PHE A 17 -1.81 -11.42 -6.03
CA PHE A 17 -0.59 -12.04 -6.55
C PHE A 17 -0.34 -11.60 -7.98
N VAL A 18 0.92 -11.32 -8.33
CA VAL A 18 1.32 -11.14 -9.72
C VAL A 18 1.17 -12.48 -10.46
N SER A 19 0.37 -12.49 -11.53
CA SER A 19 0.14 -13.64 -12.39
C SER A 19 0.98 -13.59 -13.67
N GLU A 20 1.16 -12.40 -14.23
CA GLU A 20 1.92 -12.19 -15.47
C GLU A 20 2.50 -10.77 -15.52
N SER A 21 3.57 -10.57 -16.29
CA SER A 21 4.15 -9.26 -16.54
C SER A 21 4.50 -9.13 -18.01
N THR A 22 4.06 -8.06 -18.65
CA THR A 22 4.39 -7.73 -20.04
C THR A 22 5.35 -6.53 -20.09
N SER A 23 5.66 -5.99 -21.27
CA SER A 23 6.45 -4.76 -21.36
C SER A 23 5.73 -3.53 -20.81
N SER A 24 4.40 -3.48 -20.83
CA SER A 24 3.60 -2.29 -20.48
C SER A 24 2.68 -2.48 -19.27
N SER A 25 2.39 -3.71 -18.87
CA SER A 25 1.44 -4.01 -17.80
C SER A 25 1.92 -5.13 -16.88
N VAL A 26 1.32 -5.18 -15.70
CA VAL A 26 1.43 -6.28 -14.75
C VAL A 26 0.02 -6.80 -14.49
N ALA A 27 -0.20 -8.09 -14.75
CA ALA A 27 -1.45 -8.75 -14.41
C ALA A 27 -1.39 -9.28 -12.97
N VAL A 28 -2.48 -9.07 -12.24
CA VAL A 28 -2.67 -9.51 -10.87
C VAL A 28 -3.96 -10.30 -10.73
N THR A 29 -3.95 -11.23 -9.78
CA THR A 29 -5.15 -11.90 -9.28
C THR A 29 -5.34 -11.49 -7.82
N TYR A 30 -6.46 -10.84 -7.51
CA TYR A 30 -6.88 -10.50 -6.16
C TYR A 30 -7.22 -11.77 -5.36
N ASP A 31 -7.22 -11.68 -4.04
CA ASP A 31 -7.50 -12.83 -3.17
C ASP A 31 -8.90 -13.44 -3.36
N ASP A 32 -9.86 -12.64 -3.83
CA ASP A 32 -11.21 -13.09 -4.19
C ASP A 32 -11.28 -13.77 -5.57
N GLY A 33 -10.15 -13.88 -6.27
CA GLY A 33 -10.04 -14.50 -7.59
C GLY A 33 -10.27 -13.55 -8.76
N VAL A 34 -10.67 -12.29 -8.52
CA VAL A 34 -10.81 -11.28 -9.56
C VAL A 34 -9.45 -10.98 -10.18
N LYS A 35 -9.42 -10.65 -11.48
CA LYS A 35 -8.18 -10.34 -12.21
C LYS A 35 -8.19 -8.92 -12.74
N ALA A 36 -7.02 -8.29 -12.74
CA ALA A 36 -6.81 -7.00 -13.38
C ALA A 36 -5.44 -6.93 -14.05
N ALA A 37 -5.29 -6.01 -15.00
CA ALA A 37 -4.01 -5.65 -15.59
C ALA A 37 -3.75 -4.16 -15.32
N LEU A 38 -2.66 -3.87 -14.62
CA LEU A 38 -2.29 -2.52 -14.20
C LEU A 38 -1.10 -2.02 -15.03
N SER A 39 -1.11 -0.73 -15.37
CA SER A 39 -0.06 -0.11 -16.17
C SER A 39 1.24 0.01 -15.39
N LYS A 40 2.38 -0.33 -16.01
CA LYS A 40 3.71 -0.11 -15.44
C LYS A 40 4.09 1.37 -15.33
N ASN A 41 3.37 2.25 -16.02
CA ASN A 41 3.58 3.71 -15.91
C ASN A 41 2.97 4.28 -14.62
N ASP A 42 2.00 3.58 -14.02
CA ASP A 42 1.48 3.93 -12.69
C ASP A 42 2.22 3.11 -11.63
N LYS A 43 3.35 3.66 -11.15
CA LYS A 43 4.18 3.00 -10.14
C LYS A 43 3.47 2.80 -8.81
N ALA A 44 2.47 3.62 -8.51
CA ALA A 44 1.69 3.52 -7.28
C ALA A 44 0.56 2.49 -7.40
N ALA A 45 0.26 1.95 -8.59
CA ALA A 45 -0.82 0.97 -8.76
C ALA A 45 -0.48 -0.40 -8.15
N ILE A 46 0.80 -0.73 -7.99
CA ILE A 46 1.26 -2.02 -7.45
C ILE A 46 2.35 -1.78 -6.42
N ILE A 47 2.08 -2.18 -5.20
CA ILE A 47 2.99 -2.06 -4.07
C ILE A 47 3.38 -3.47 -3.63
N LEU A 48 4.69 -3.71 -3.45
CA LEU A 48 5.15 -5.00 -2.96
C LEU A 48 4.64 -5.22 -1.53
N ASP A 49 4.14 -6.41 -1.23
CA ASP A 49 3.78 -6.77 0.16
C ASP A 49 5.05 -7.13 0.95
N LYS A 50 5.88 -6.11 1.19
CA LYS A 50 7.10 -6.19 2.00
C LYS A 50 7.01 -5.14 3.11
N ILE A 51 7.11 -5.59 4.36
CA ILE A 51 7.25 -4.70 5.51
C ILE A 51 8.52 -3.84 5.27
N PRO A 52 8.41 -2.49 5.29
CA PRO A 52 9.55 -1.63 5.07
C PRO A 52 10.55 -1.75 6.23
N GLU A 53 11.81 -1.40 5.95
CA GLU A 53 12.82 -1.20 7.00
C GLU A 53 12.60 0.19 7.63
N GLU A 54 12.94 0.36 8.92
CA GLU A 54 12.66 1.60 9.66
C GLU A 54 13.29 2.85 9.00
N ASP A 55 14.45 2.70 8.36
CA ASP A 55 15.16 3.78 7.66
C ASP A 55 14.53 4.17 6.32
N GLN A 56 13.63 3.34 5.79
CA GLN A 56 12.86 3.60 4.57
C GLN A 56 11.61 4.44 4.86
N VAL A 57 11.17 4.53 6.11
CA VAL A 57 9.95 5.26 6.49
C VAL A 57 10.32 6.62 7.08
N LYS A 58 10.10 7.67 6.29
CA LYS A 58 10.43 9.05 6.66
C LYS A 58 9.18 9.92 6.70
N ILE A 59 9.26 11.08 7.35
CA ILE A 59 8.23 12.11 7.22
C ILE A 59 8.08 12.45 5.72
N ASP A 60 6.84 12.69 5.30
CA ASP A 60 6.37 12.88 3.93
C ASP A 60 6.47 11.64 3.01
N GLN A 61 6.94 10.49 3.51
CA GLN A 61 6.95 9.25 2.75
C GLN A 61 5.53 8.80 2.42
N LYS A 62 5.24 8.60 1.13
CA LYS A 62 3.99 8.00 0.68
C LYS A 62 3.93 6.53 1.07
N VAL A 63 2.81 6.13 1.66
CA VAL A 63 2.56 4.78 2.13
C VAL A 63 1.11 4.38 1.82
N ILE A 64 0.85 3.08 1.83
CA ILE A 64 -0.48 2.58 2.14
C ILE A 64 -0.50 2.12 3.60
N GLY A 65 -1.57 2.43 4.32
CA GLY A 65 -1.79 2.00 5.71
C GLY A 65 -3.07 1.17 5.84
N TYR A 66 -3.12 0.31 6.84
CA TYR A 66 -4.20 -0.66 7.02
C TYR A 66 -5.33 -0.06 7.86
N TRP A 67 -6.58 -0.22 7.41
CA TRP A 67 -7.74 0.17 8.21
C TRP A 67 -8.49 -1.07 8.71
N PRO A 68 -8.38 -1.44 10.00
CA PRO A 68 -8.89 -2.72 10.49
C PRO A 68 -10.40 -2.91 10.40
N SER A 69 -11.18 -1.82 10.45
CA SER A 69 -12.65 -1.90 10.40
C SER A 69 -13.17 -2.31 9.02
N ASP A 70 -12.43 -1.94 7.98
CA ASP A 70 -12.85 -2.17 6.59
C ASP A 70 -12.07 -3.36 6.00
N GLY A 71 -10.82 -3.56 6.44
CA GLY A 71 -9.96 -4.65 6.01
C GLY A 71 -9.13 -4.32 4.77
N GLU A 72 -9.18 -3.07 4.30
CA GLU A 72 -8.41 -2.58 3.16
C GLU A 72 -7.24 -1.67 3.56
N TYR A 73 -6.48 -1.30 2.54
CA TYR A 73 -5.35 -0.39 2.65
C TYR A 73 -5.64 0.92 1.91
N TYR A 74 -5.33 2.02 2.59
CA TYR A 74 -5.63 3.38 2.15
C TYR A 74 -4.33 4.12 1.84
N LEU A 75 -4.34 4.89 0.75
CA LEU A 75 -3.20 5.72 0.37
C LEU A 75 -3.06 6.90 1.32
N GLY A 76 -1.84 7.22 1.71
CA GLY A 76 -1.55 8.35 2.58
C GLY A 76 -0.07 8.68 2.62
N TYR A 77 0.32 9.45 3.62
CA TYR A 77 1.71 9.77 3.89
C TYR A 77 1.99 9.83 5.39
N ILE A 78 3.25 9.60 5.75
CA ILE A 78 3.70 9.74 7.14
C ILE A 78 3.88 11.22 7.46
N SER A 79 3.12 11.73 8.42
CA SER A 79 3.23 13.15 8.82
C SER A 79 4.16 13.37 10.02
N GLN A 80 4.24 12.39 10.92
CA GLN A 80 5.09 12.42 12.12
C GLN A 80 5.20 11.01 12.72
N LEU A 81 6.00 10.88 13.77
CA LEU A 81 5.95 9.72 14.67
C LEU A 81 4.87 9.94 15.74
N CYS A 82 4.30 8.85 16.25
CA CYS A 82 3.40 8.91 17.41
C CYS A 82 4.18 9.12 18.71
N ASP A 83 3.48 9.41 19.81
CA ASP A 83 4.08 9.89 21.07
C ASP A 83 5.24 9.02 21.61
N ASP A 84 5.18 7.70 21.43
CA ASP A 84 6.21 6.77 21.91
C ASP A 84 7.35 6.51 20.90
N GLY A 85 7.29 7.13 19.72
CA GLY A 85 8.25 6.96 18.64
C GLY A 85 8.24 5.58 17.96
N SER A 86 7.37 4.65 18.39
CA SER A 86 7.31 3.27 17.90
C SER A 86 6.37 3.08 16.71
N LYS A 87 5.53 4.07 16.44
CA LYS A 87 4.53 4.07 15.37
C LYS A 87 4.62 5.32 14.50
N TYR A 88 4.09 5.19 13.30
CA TYR A 88 4.06 6.23 12.30
C TYR A 88 2.65 6.80 12.18
N PHE A 89 2.51 8.11 12.32
CA PHE A 89 1.24 8.80 12.15
C PHE A 89 0.98 9.04 10.67
N THR A 90 0.05 8.26 10.11
CA THR A 90 -0.35 8.32 8.71
C THR A 90 -1.55 9.25 8.56
N LYS A 91 -1.46 10.22 7.65
CA LYS A 91 -2.62 10.98 7.15
C LYS A 91 -3.02 10.39 5.81
N PHE A 92 -4.24 9.87 5.72
CA PHE A 92 -4.78 9.25 4.53
C PHE A 92 -5.36 10.31 3.59
N ASP A 93 -5.31 10.02 2.29
CA ASP A 93 -5.76 10.93 1.23
C ASP A 93 -7.30 11.13 1.27
N ASP A 94 -8.04 10.26 1.95
CA ASP A 94 -9.49 10.39 2.19
C ASP A 94 -9.85 11.21 3.45
N GLY A 95 -8.85 11.73 4.16
CA GLY A 95 -8.99 12.52 5.38
C GLY A 95 -8.95 11.72 6.68
N GLY A 96 -8.83 10.39 6.62
CA GLY A 96 -8.57 9.57 7.80
C GLY A 96 -7.18 9.80 8.37
N GLU A 97 -6.98 9.52 9.66
CA GLU A 97 -5.67 9.62 10.32
C GLU A 97 -5.49 8.50 11.35
N ARG A 98 -4.30 7.92 11.44
CA ARG A 98 -4.02 6.82 12.39
C ARG A 98 -2.54 6.63 12.71
N CYS A 99 -2.26 6.18 13.93
CA CYS A 99 -0.96 5.64 14.33
C CYS A 99 -0.82 4.18 13.93
N GLU A 100 0.07 3.92 12.98
CA GLU A 100 0.31 2.60 12.38
C GLU A 100 1.67 2.04 12.82
N ALA A 101 1.70 0.76 13.17
CA ALA A 101 2.96 0.03 13.32
C ALA A 101 3.61 -0.22 11.95
N ILE A 102 4.92 -0.48 11.92
CA ILE A 102 5.66 -0.69 10.66
C ILE A 102 5.08 -1.83 9.80
N TYR A 103 4.51 -2.86 10.42
CA TYR A 103 3.90 -3.99 9.71
C TYR A 103 2.52 -3.67 9.11
N GLU A 104 1.87 -2.59 9.54
CA GLU A 104 0.58 -2.12 9.04
C GLU A 104 0.72 -1.22 7.79
N ILE A 105 1.93 -0.75 7.48
CA ILE A 105 2.20 0.11 6.32
C ILE A 105 3.04 -0.59 5.23
N ARG A 106 2.92 -0.10 3.99
CA ARG A 106 3.85 -0.42 2.89
C ARG A 106 4.26 0.87 2.19
N THR A 107 5.53 1.00 1.84
CA THR A 107 6.04 2.17 1.11
C THR A 107 5.58 2.16 -0.34
N VAL A 108 5.17 3.33 -0.82
CA VAL A 108 4.81 3.56 -2.22
C VAL A 108 6.09 3.99 -2.97
N PRO A 109 6.45 3.33 -4.10
CA PRO A 109 7.66 3.61 -4.86
C PRO A 109 7.58 4.80 -5.83
#